data_AF-A0A816C953-F1
#
_entry.id   AF-A0A816C953-F1
#
_cell.length_a   1.000
_cell.length_b   1.000
_cell.length_c   1.000
_cell.angle_alpha   90.00
_cell.angle_beta   90.00
_cell.angle_gamma   90.00
#
_symmetry.space_group_name_H-M   'P 1'
#
loop_
_entity.id
_entity.type
_entity.pdbx_description
1 polymer ?
#
loop_
_entity_poly.entity_id
_entity_poly.type
_entity_poly.pdbx_seq_one_letter_code
_entity_poly.pdbx_strand_id
1 'polypeptide(L)'
;VEERLKEIQIELECEKNQKGDEEKQLQKGKEKFRCQRQKEKQQLRSKGTAEETRLQNERQASQHPMIGRMYTLRQSMNLILVTTNYLQNEQSSLSQIRDENPLEAHKLDSEVLWSNALLKAQGATVRDKVQMLKKSIKKQKKLKQRSTKKWQERLEQTEKLHSDKQQKRVENLQKRKDEKKAKQKKRAIKRGRLVK
;
A
#
# COMPACT_ATOMS: atom_id res chain seq x y z
N VAL A 1 -67.35 32.93 -27.05
CA VAL A 1 -66.55 31.83 -27.64
C VAL A 1 -65.09 31.95 -27.26
N GLU A 2 -64.51 33.15 -27.34
CA GLU A 2 -63.10 33.39 -26.98
C GLU A 2 -62.75 33.13 -25.50
N GLU A 3 -63.65 33.43 -24.56
CA GLU A 3 -63.39 33.16 -23.13
C GLU A 3 -63.30 31.66 -22.82
N ARG A 4 -64.20 30.85 -23.40
CA ARG A 4 -64.14 29.38 -23.27
C ARG A 4 -62.89 28.78 -23.90
N LEU A 5 -62.38 29.36 -24.98
CA LEU A 5 -61.11 28.93 -25.58
C LEU A 5 -59.92 29.27 -24.66
N LYS A 6 -59.95 30.41 -23.96
CA LYS A 6 -58.92 30.77 -22.97
C LYS A 6 -58.97 29.87 -21.74
N GLU A 7 -60.15 29.51 -21.24
CA GLU A 7 -60.31 28.56 -20.12
C GLU A 7 -59.78 27.17 -20.49
N ILE A 8 -60.12 26.64 -21.67
CA ILE A 8 -59.59 25.36 -22.16
C ILE A 8 -58.07 25.41 -22.31
N GLN A 9 -57.51 26.55 -22.75
CA GLN A 9 -56.06 26.73 -22.86
C GLN A 9 -55.38 26.67 -21.48
N ILE A 10 -55.97 27.33 -20.47
CA ILE A 10 -55.48 27.34 -19.09
C ILE A 10 -55.58 25.94 -18.46
N GLU A 11 -56.68 25.21 -18.69
CA GLU A 11 -56.86 23.83 -18.22
C GLU A 11 -55.82 22.89 -18.85
N LEU A 12 -55.58 23.00 -20.16
CA LEU A 12 -54.56 22.22 -20.87
C LEU A 12 -53.14 22.54 -20.38
N GLU A 13 -52.86 23.78 -19.98
CA GLU A 13 -51.58 24.16 -19.38
C GLU A 13 -51.43 23.65 -17.94
N CYS A 14 -52.49 23.70 -17.14
CA CYS A 14 -52.52 23.13 -15.80
C CYS A 14 -52.31 21.60 -15.80
N GLU A 15 -52.95 20.86 -16.71
CA GLU A 15 -52.74 19.42 -16.85
C GLU A 15 -51.31 19.06 -17.28
N LYS A 16 -50.71 19.84 -18.19
CA LYS A 16 -49.31 19.66 -18.60
C LYS A 16 -48.34 19.87 -17.44
N ASN A 17 -48.62 20.86 -16.59
CA ASN A 17 -47.81 21.14 -15.40
C ASN A 17 -47.95 20.02 -14.35
N GLN A 18 -49.17 19.52 -14.11
CA GLN A 18 -49.42 18.39 -13.20
C GLN A 18 -48.71 17.12 -13.68
N LYS A 19 -48.81 16.77 -14.97
CA LYS A 19 -48.10 15.62 -15.56
C LYS A 19 -46.58 15.77 -15.46
N GLY A 20 -46.06 16.99 -15.66
CA GLY A 20 -44.63 17.29 -15.50
C GLY A 20 -44.13 17.13 -14.06
N ASP A 21 -44.96 17.46 -13.07
CA ASP A 21 -44.61 17.30 -11.66
C ASP A 21 -44.73 15.85 -11.18
N GLU A 22 -45.71 15.10 -11.69
CA GLU A 22 -45.82 13.65 -11.48
C GLU A 22 -44.61 12.89 -12.07
N GLU A 23 -44.17 13.24 -13.28
CA GLU A 23 -42.96 12.69 -13.88
C GLU A 23 -41.70 13.00 -13.06
N LYS A 24 -41.56 14.23 -12.56
CA LYS A 24 -40.44 14.59 -11.66
C LYS A 24 -40.49 13.80 -10.35
N GLN A 25 -41.66 13.54 -9.78
CA GLN A 25 -41.79 12.71 -8.58
C GLN A 25 -41.42 11.25 -8.86
N LEU A 26 -41.84 10.71 -10.01
CA LEU A 26 -41.49 9.36 -10.46
C LEU A 26 -39.97 9.25 -10.72
N GLN A 27 -39.34 10.27 -11.31
CA GLN A 27 -37.89 10.35 -11.52
C GLN A 27 -37.13 10.34 -10.19
N LYS A 28 -37.55 11.17 -9.22
CA LYS A 28 -36.97 11.23 -7.87
C LYS A 28 -37.12 9.90 -7.12
N GLY A 29 -38.26 9.21 -7.29
CA GLY A 29 -38.49 7.87 -6.76
C GLY A 29 -37.50 6.85 -7.35
N LYS A 30 -37.36 6.82 -8.69
CA LYS A 30 -36.42 5.93 -9.40
C LYS A 30 -34.97 6.16 -8.97
N GLU A 31 -34.55 7.41 -8.77
CA GLU A 31 -33.21 7.76 -8.27
C GLU A 31 -32.98 7.30 -6.83
N LYS A 32 -33.97 7.48 -5.94
CA LYS A 32 -33.90 6.96 -4.56
C LYS A 32 -33.76 5.43 -4.53
N PHE A 33 -34.55 4.71 -5.32
CA PHE A 33 -34.43 3.25 -5.45
C PHE A 33 -33.08 2.83 -6.03
N ARG A 34 -32.51 3.60 -6.97
CA ARG A 34 -31.17 3.34 -7.53
C ARG A 34 -30.08 3.51 -6.46
N CYS A 35 -30.17 4.54 -5.63
CA CYS A 35 -29.25 4.79 -4.51
C CYS A 35 -29.39 3.71 -3.42
N GLN A 36 -30.61 3.31 -3.07
CA GLN A 36 -30.88 2.21 -2.13
C GLN A 36 -30.24 0.90 -2.61
N ARG A 37 -30.44 0.53 -3.88
CA ARG A 37 -29.83 -0.67 -4.49
C ARG A 37 -28.30 -0.60 -4.53
N GLN A 38 -27.73 0.58 -4.77
CA GLN A 38 -26.28 0.78 -4.75
C GLN A 38 -25.70 0.62 -3.34
N LYS A 39 -26.39 1.14 -2.31
CA LYS A 39 -26.02 0.95 -0.90
C LYS A 39 -26.12 -0.51 -0.47
N GLU A 40 -27.19 -1.21 -0.83
CA GLU A 40 -27.35 -2.65 -0.56
C GLU A 40 -26.28 -3.48 -1.27
N LYS A 41 -25.95 -3.17 -2.53
CA LYS A 41 -24.85 -3.82 -3.25
C LYS A 41 -23.49 -3.56 -2.60
N GLN A 42 -23.25 -2.36 -2.08
CA GLN A 42 -22.02 -2.04 -1.34
C GLN A 42 -21.96 -2.80 0.00
N GLN A 43 -23.08 -2.92 0.71
CA GLN A 43 -23.18 -3.70 1.95
C GLN A 43 -23.02 -5.21 1.71
N LEU A 44 -23.57 -5.76 0.64
CA LEU A 44 -23.38 -7.16 0.26
C LEU A 44 -21.92 -7.43 -0.15
N ARG A 45 -21.27 -6.49 -0.85
CA ARG A 45 -19.83 -6.58 -1.16
C ARG A 45 -18.97 -6.51 0.11
N SER A 46 -19.26 -5.61 1.05
CA SER A 46 -18.50 -5.52 2.30
C SER A 46 -18.69 -6.75 3.20
N LYS A 47 -19.91 -7.31 3.25
CA LYS A 47 -20.20 -8.57 3.94
C LYS A 47 -19.48 -9.76 3.29
N GLY A 48 -19.51 -9.87 1.96
CA GLY A 48 -18.74 -10.86 1.21
C GLY A 48 -17.25 -10.76 1.49
N THR A 49 -16.67 -9.55 1.48
CA THR A 49 -15.25 -9.37 1.82
C THR A 49 -14.92 -9.74 3.27
N ALA A 50 -15.84 -9.51 4.22
CA ALA A 50 -15.65 -9.86 5.63
C ALA A 50 -15.74 -11.38 5.87
N GLU A 51 -16.64 -12.06 5.16
CA GLU A 51 -16.80 -13.51 5.22
C GLU A 51 -15.68 -14.24 4.46
N GLU A 52 -15.25 -13.71 3.31
CA GLU A 52 -14.08 -14.19 2.57
C GLU A 52 -12.79 -14.02 3.35
N THR A 53 -12.59 -12.88 4.04
CA THR A 53 -11.43 -12.68 4.92
C THR A 53 -11.47 -13.58 6.14
N ARG A 54 -12.65 -13.83 6.72
CA ARG A 54 -12.83 -14.81 7.80
C ARG A 54 -12.50 -16.23 7.34
N LEU A 55 -13.03 -16.66 6.20
CA LEU A 55 -12.71 -17.97 5.60
C LEU A 55 -11.24 -18.07 5.19
N GLN A 56 -10.60 -16.97 4.73
CA GLN A 56 -9.16 -16.93 4.50
C GLN A 56 -8.36 -17.04 5.80
N ASN A 57 -8.79 -16.39 6.88
CA ASN A 57 -8.15 -16.51 8.19
C ASN A 57 -8.31 -17.91 8.78
N GLU A 58 -9.48 -18.53 8.64
CA GLU A 58 -9.75 -19.92 9.05
C GLU A 58 -8.95 -20.93 8.20
N ARG A 59 -8.83 -20.69 6.88
CA ARG A 59 -7.95 -21.46 5.98
C ARG A 59 -6.48 -21.25 6.29
N GLN A 60 -6.05 -20.05 6.67
CA GLN A 60 -4.67 -19.78 7.11
C GLN A 60 -4.35 -20.40 8.46
N ALA A 61 -5.35 -20.47 9.36
CA ALA A 61 -5.24 -21.16 10.64
C ALA A 61 -5.19 -22.69 10.48
N SER A 62 -5.95 -23.26 9.52
CA SER A 62 -5.92 -24.71 9.23
C SER A 62 -4.76 -25.13 8.32
N GLN A 63 -4.23 -24.22 7.48
CA GLN A 63 -3.01 -24.42 6.70
C GLN A 63 -1.74 -24.18 7.50
N HIS A 64 -1.82 -23.74 8.76
CA HIS A 64 -0.66 -23.74 9.64
C HIS A 64 -0.39 -25.19 10.03
N PRO A 65 0.65 -25.85 9.47
CA PRO A 65 0.96 -27.21 9.87
C PRO A 65 1.31 -27.16 11.35
N MET A 66 0.72 -28.07 12.11
CA MET A 66 1.12 -28.38 13.48
C MET A 66 2.65 -28.43 13.54
N ILE A 67 3.23 -27.47 14.26
CA ILE A 67 4.53 -27.48 14.93
C ILE A 67 5.57 -28.38 14.23
N GLY A 68 6.10 -27.88 13.12
CA GLY A 68 7.21 -28.49 12.40
C GLY A 68 8.19 -27.41 11.97
N ARG A 69 9.37 -27.38 12.60
CA ARG A 69 10.43 -26.39 12.39
C ARG A 69 11.14 -26.57 11.05
N MET A 70 10.42 -26.41 9.94
CA MET A 70 11.00 -26.47 8.60
C MET A 70 10.66 -25.18 7.84
N TYR A 71 11.63 -24.28 7.78
CA TYR A 71 11.52 -23.05 6.99
C TYR A 71 12.39 -23.17 5.74
N THR A 72 11.75 -23.25 4.58
CA THR A 72 12.37 -23.01 3.27
C THR A 72 12.77 -21.53 3.14
N LEU A 73 14.04 -21.28 2.76
CA LEU A 73 14.62 -20.02 2.26
C LEU A 73 14.55 -18.77 3.18
N ARG A 74 15.75 -18.28 3.57
CA ARG A 74 16.07 -16.99 4.22
C ARG A 74 14.88 -16.31 4.93
N GLN A 75 14.64 -16.71 6.18
CA GLN A 75 13.57 -16.19 7.05
C GLN A 75 13.26 -14.71 6.80
N SER A 76 12.01 -14.46 6.37
CA SER A 76 11.51 -13.10 6.18
C SER A 76 11.63 -12.34 7.50
N MET A 77 11.93 -11.04 7.43
CA MET A 77 12.10 -10.19 8.62
C MET A 77 10.88 -10.28 9.56
N ASN A 78 9.69 -10.45 8.99
CA ASN A 78 8.43 -10.57 9.72
C ASN A 78 8.36 -11.87 10.52
N LEU A 79 8.81 -13.00 9.94
CA LEU A 79 8.86 -14.28 10.68
C LEU A 79 9.79 -14.20 11.89
N ILE A 80 10.95 -13.57 11.74
CA ILE A 80 11.88 -13.37 12.87
C ILE A 80 11.25 -12.49 13.95
N LEU A 81 10.49 -11.46 13.56
CA LEU A 81 9.80 -10.58 14.51
C LEU A 81 8.69 -11.31 15.27
N VAL A 82 7.84 -12.06 14.56
CA VAL A 82 6.75 -12.82 15.18
C VAL A 82 7.30 -13.85 16.15
N THR A 83 8.31 -14.62 15.73
CA THR A 83 8.97 -15.61 16.60
C THR A 83 9.66 -14.97 17.81
N THR A 84 10.28 -13.79 17.69
CA THR A 84 10.83 -13.10 18.87
C THR A 84 9.78 -12.70 19.88
N ASN A 85 8.64 -12.19 19.42
CA ASN A 85 7.58 -11.74 20.31
C ASN A 85 6.95 -12.93 21.03
N TYR A 86 6.68 -14.01 20.28
CA TYR A 86 6.18 -15.26 20.83
C TYR A 86 7.11 -15.80 21.94
N LEU A 87 8.40 -15.97 21.65
CA LEU A 87 9.37 -16.47 22.63
C LEU A 87 9.54 -15.54 23.84
N GLN A 88 9.39 -14.23 23.65
CA GLN A 88 9.49 -13.27 24.74
C GLN A 88 8.24 -13.30 25.64
N ASN A 89 7.06 -13.55 25.07
CA ASN A 89 5.83 -13.75 25.83
C ASN A 89 5.89 -15.07 26.62
N GLU A 90 6.34 -16.16 26.00
CA GLU A 90 6.54 -17.43 26.70
C GLU A 90 7.51 -17.30 27.87
N GLN A 91 8.63 -16.58 27.69
CA GLN A 91 9.57 -16.31 28.79
C GLN A 91 8.91 -15.55 29.94
N SER A 92 8.02 -14.60 29.64
CA SER A 92 7.27 -13.87 30.66
C SER A 92 6.28 -14.77 31.41
N SER A 93 5.54 -15.62 30.69
CA SER A 93 4.58 -16.56 31.29
C SER A 93 5.29 -17.62 32.13
N LEU A 94 6.42 -18.15 31.65
CA LEU A 94 7.24 -19.10 32.42
C LEU A 94 7.85 -18.45 33.66
N SER A 95 8.24 -17.18 33.62
CA SER A 95 8.71 -16.49 34.83
C SER A 95 7.63 -16.37 35.90
N GLN A 96 6.37 -16.13 35.52
CA GLN A 96 5.25 -16.08 36.46
C GLN A 96 5.01 -17.45 37.12
N ILE A 97 4.98 -18.52 36.32
CA ILE A 97 4.81 -19.89 36.84
C ILE A 97 5.97 -20.28 37.77
N ARG A 98 7.19 -19.82 37.47
CA ARG A 98 8.37 -20.09 38.30
C ARG A 98 8.29 -19.43 39.68
N ASP A 99 7.69 -18.24 39.75
CA ASP A 99 7.48 -17.51 41.00
C ASP A 99 6.34 -18.13 41.82
N GLU A 100 5.29 -18.62 41.17
CA GLU A 100 4.15 -19.29 41.82
C GLU A 100 4.49 -20.72 42.28
N ASN A 101 5.02 -21.55 41.37
CA ASN A 101 5.25 -22.98 41.56
C ASN A 101 6.59 -23.44 40.93
N PRO A 102 7.71 -23.43 41.68
CA PRO A 102 9.02 -23.77 41.13
C PRO A 102 9.15 -25.24 40.70
N LEU A 103 8.43 -26.17 41.35
CA LEU A 103 8.46 -27.59 41.00
C LEU A 103 7.77 -27.88 39.66
N GLU A 104 6.68 -27.19 39.38
CA GLU A 104 5.94 -27.31 38.12
C GLU A 104 6.75 -26.69 36.97
N ALA A 105 7.34 -25.52 37.19
CA ALA A 105 8.25 -24.90 36.22
C ALA A 105 9.41 -25.81 35.82
N HIS A 106 10.02 -26.53 36.77
CA HIS A 106 11.12 -27.46 36.45
C HIS A 106 10.65 -28.65 35.60
N LYS A 107 9.43 -29.15 35.81
CA LYS A 107 8.86 -30.22 34.96
C LYS A 107 8.66 -29.73 33.54
N LEU A 108 8.05 -28.55 33.38
CA LEU A 108 7.83 -27.93 32.06
C LEU A 108 9.16 -27.66 31.33
N ASP A 109 10.16 -27.13 32.02
CA ASP A 109 11.50 -26.90 31.44
C ASP A 109 12.10 -28.22 30.93
N SER A 110 11.95 -29.31 31.68
CA SER A 110 12.44 -30.63 31.27
C SER A 110 11.73 -31.17 30.02
N GLU A 111 10.41 -31.03 29.93
CA GLU A 111 9.61 -31.43 28.77
C GLU A 111 9.97 -30.62 27.51
N VAL A 112 10.16 -29.31 27.67
CA VAL A 112 10.60 -28.41 26.60
C VAL A 112 12.02 -28.76 26.13
N LEU A 113 12.92 -29.15 27.02
CA LEU A 113 14.26 -29.58 26.66
C LEU A 113 14.24 -30.89 25.86
N TRP A 114 13.47 -31.88 26.29
CA TRP A 114 13.35 -33.17 25.61
C TRP A 114 12.69 -33.05 24.24
N SER A 115 11.60 -32.29 24.13
CA SER A 115 10.95 -32.02 22.84
C SER A 115 11.90 -31.31 21.87
N ASN A 116 12.66 -30.32 22.33
CA ASN A 116 13.68 -29.66 21.52
C ASN A 116 14.83 -30.59 21.11
N ALA A 117 15.25 -31.51 21.98
CA ALA A 117 16.26 -32.51 21.65
C ALA A 117 15.76 -33.47 20.56
N LEU A 118 14.51 -33.94 20.67
CA LEU A 118 13.88 -34.80 19.67
C LEU A 118 13.76 -34.09 18.31
N LEU A 119 13.33 -32.83 18.30
CA LEU A 119 13.23 -32.03 17.07
C LEU A 119 14.59 -31.81 16.40
N LYS A 120 15.67 -31.65 17.18
CA LYS A 120 17.04 -31.60 16.63
C LYS A 120 17.47 -32.93 16.06
N ALA A 121 17.16 -34.04 16.72
CA ALA A 121 17.46 -35.38 16.25
C ALA A 121 16.74 -35.70 14.94
N GLN A 122 15.51 -35.21 14.76
CA GLN A 122 14.76 -35.27 13.51
C GLN A 122 15.36 -34.40 12.39
N GLY A 123 16.34 -33.52 12.70
CA GLY A 123 17.00 -32.64 11.74
C GLY A 123 16.38 -31.23 11.63
N ALA A 124 15.45 -30.87 12.50
CA ALA A 124 14.80 -29.57 12.46
C ALA A 124 15.65 -28.48 13.13
N THR A 125 15.78 -27.30 12.51
CA THR A 125 16.74 -26.26 12.99
C THR A 125 16.19 -25.42 14.14
N VAL A 126 16.77 -25.60 15.33
CA VAL A 126 16.36 -24.98 16.61
C VAL A 126 16.82 -23.54 16.89
N ARG A 127 15.88 -22.57 16.96
CA ARG A 127 16.13 -21.12 17.01
C ARG A 127 15.37 -20.42 18.15
N ASP A 128 15.59 -20.88 19.38
CA ASP A 128 14.79 -20.42 20.54
C ASP A 128 15.50 -19.34 21.39
N LYS A 129 16.74 -18.95 21.02
CA LYS A 129 17.46 -17.87 21.74
C LYS A 129 17.03 -16.49 21.26
N VAL A 130 16.27 -15.77 22.09
CA VAL A 130 15.78 -14.40 21.83
C VAL A 130 16.89 -13.42 21.45
N GLN A 131 18.06 -13.47 22.11
CA GLN A 131 19.18 -12.58 21.81
C GLN A 131 19.71 -12.73 20.37
N MET A 132 19.75 -13.96 19.84
CA MET A 132 20.22 -14.23 18.47
C MET A 132 19.21 -13.73 17.43
N LEU A 133 17.92 -13.87 17.73
CA LEU A 133 16.86 -13.37 16.87
C LEU A 133 16.84 -11.83 16.83
N LYS A 134 17.03 -11.15 17.97
CA LYS A 134 17.22 -9.69 18.04
C LYS A 134 18.40 -9.21 17.19
N LYS A 135 19.54 -9.92 17.23
CA LYS A 135 20.70 -9.65 16.35
C LYS A 135 20.34 -9.84 14.87
N SER A 136 19.59 -10.89 14.55
CA SER A 136 19.13 -11.17 13.18
C SER A 136 18.20 -10.07 12.65
N ILE A 137 17.28 -9.55 13.48
CA ILE A 137 16.44 -8.39 13.14
C ILE A 137 17.31 -7.17 12.84
N LYS A 138 18.30 -6.86 13.69
CA LYS A 138 19.23 -5.75 13.46
C LYS A 138 19.99 -5.89 12.13
N LYS A 139 20.44 -7.10 11.80
CA LYS A 139 21.12 -7.39 10.52
C LYS A 139 20.20 -7.17 9.33
N GLN A 140 18.95 -7.64 9.40
CA GLN A 140 17.96 -7.44 8.34
C GLN A 140 17.61 -5.95 8.16
N LYS A 141 17.40 -5.22 9.25
CA LYS A 141 17.18 -3.76 9.21
C LYS A 141 18.33 -3.03 8.51
N LYS A 142 19.59 -3.33 8.88
CA LYS A 142 20.78 -2.77 8.22
C LYS A 142 20.85 -3.11 6.73
N LEU A 143 20.50 -4.33 6.35
CA LEU A 143 20.47 -4.76 4.95
C LEU A 143 19.44 -3.96 4.13
N LYS A 144 18.23 -3.79 4.67
CA LYS A 144 17.19 -2.97 4.06
C LYS A 144 17.65 -1.52 3.91
N GLN A 145 18.20 -0.91 4.97
CA GLN A 145 18.76 0.45 4.93
C GLN A 145 19.84 0.63 3.87
N ARG A 146 20.76 -0.34 3.71
CA ARG A 146 21.78 -0.31 2.66
C ARG A 146 21.14 -0.36 1.27
N SER A 147 20.13 -1.20 1.09
CA SER A 147 19.41 -1.31 -0.18
C SER A 147 18.65 -0.03 -0.53
N THR A 148 17.97 0.57 0.45
CA THR A 148 17.21 1.82 0.23
C THR A 148 18.14 2.97 -0.11
N LYS A 149 19.27 3.12 0.62
CA LYS A 149 20.28 4.16 0.33
C LYS A 149 20.84 4.02 -1.08
N LYS A 150 21.27 2.81 -1.46
CA LYS A 150 21.77 2.55 -2.82
C LYS A 150 20.74 2.85 -3.91
N TRP A 151 19.46 2.60 -3.64
CA TRP A 151 18.39 2.93 -4.59
C TRP A 151 18.17 4.45 -4.69
N GLN A 152 18.17 5.16 -3.58
CA GLN A 152 18.09 6.63 -3.55
C GLN A 152 19.27 7.26 -4.30
N GLU A 153 20.50 6.82 -4.02
CA GLU A 153 21.72 7.28 -4.71
C GLU A 153 21.62 7.08 -6.23
N ARG A 154 21.09 5.94 -6.69
CA ARG A 154 20.88 5.67 -8.12
C ARG A 154 19.85 6.59 -8.76
N LEU A 155 18.74 6.86 -8.06
CA LEU A 155 17.71 7.77 -8.54
C LEU A 155 18.27 9.20 -8.67
N GLU A 156 18.94 9.69 -7.62
CA GLU A 156 19.59 11.00 -7.63
C GLU A 156 20.65 11.10 -8.74
N GLN A 157 21.47 10.07 -8.92
CA GLN A 157 22.47 10.06 -9.98
C GLN A 157 21.82 10.10 -11.37
N THR A 158 20.72 9.37 -11.56
CA THR A 158 19.99 9.33 -12.83
C THR A 158 19.37 10.70 -13.13
N GLU A 159 18.73 11.32 -12.14
CA GLU A 159 18.17 12.67 -12.25
C GLU A 159 19.24 13.72 -12.55
N LYS A 160 20.39 13.66 -11.86
CA LYS A 160 21.55 14.53 -12.14
C LYS A 160 22.03 14.37 -13.57
N LEU A 161 22.21 13.14 -14.06
CA LEU A 161 22.62 12.88 -15.43
C LEU A 161 21.61 13.41 -16.47
N HIS A 162 20.31 13.33 -16.20
CA HIS A 162 19.29 13.92 -17.06
C HIS A 162 19.36 15.45 -17.06
N SER A 163 19.46 16.05 -15.87
CA SER A 163 19.60 17.51 -15.71
C SER A 163 20.84 18.03 -16.42
N ASP A 164 22.00 17.42 -16.20
CA ASP A 164 23.28 17.82 -16.81
C ASP A 164 23.24 17.75 -18.34
N LYS A 165 22.64 16.69 -18.89
CA LYS A 165 22.44 16.56 -20.35
C LYS A 165 21.53 17.66 -20.88
N GLN A 166 20.47 17.98 -20.16
CA GLN A 166 19.52 19.02 -20.55
C GLN A 166 20.16 20.41 -20.45
N GLN A 167 20.91 20.70 -19.40
CA GLN A 167 21.66 21.94 -19.22
C GLN A 167 22.68 22.13 -20.36
N LYS A 168 23.49 21.11 -20.66
CA LYS A 168 24.41 21.12 -21.81
C LYS A 168 23.69 21.39 -23.13
N ARG A 169 22.51 20.81 -23.33
CA ARG A 169 21.70 21.06 -24.54
C ARG A 169 21.23 22.50 -24.60
N VAL A 170 20.72 23.05 -23.50
CA VAL A 170 20.26 24.44 -23.41
C VAL A 170 21.42 25.41 -23.68
N GLU A 171 22.58 25.19 -23.06
CA GLU A 171 23.78 25.99 -23.29
C GLU A 171 24.24 25.95 -24.75
N ASN A 172 24.29 24.75 -25.37
CA ASN A 172 24.67 24.61 -26.76
C ASN A 172 23.67 25.29 -27.71
N LEU A 173 22.36 25.20 -27.42
CA LEU A 173 21.33 25.91 -28.18
C LEU A 173 21.47 27.43 -28.04
N GLN A 174 21.78 27.91 -26.84
CA GLN A 174 22.00 29.32 -26.58
C GLN A 174 23.24 29.85 -27.31
N LYS A 175 24.37 29.12 -27.24
CA LYS A 175 25.59 29.43 -28.02
C LYS A 175 25.30 29.52 -29.51
N ARG A 176 24.56 28.56 -30.08
CA ARG A 176 24.15 28.60 -31.50
C ARG A 176 23.29 29.82 -31.85
N LYS A 177 22.35 30.21 -30.96
CA LYS A 177 21.52 31.41 -31.15
C LYS A 177 22.38 32.68 -31.13
N ASP A 178 23.30 32.78 -30.18
CA ASP A 178 24.15 33.95 -30.00
C ASP A 178 25.19 34.09 -31.12
N GLU A 179 25.77 32.99 -31.59
CA GLU A 179 26.62 32.94 -32.79
C GLU A 179 25.87 33.40 -34.04
N LYS A 180 24.62 32.96 -34.24
CA LYS A 180 23.78 33.38 -35.37
C LYS A 180 23.53 34.89 -35.33
N LYS A 181 23.17 35.43 -34.15
CA LYS A 181 22.98 36.87 -33.93
C LYS A 181 24.28 37.65 -34.17
N ALA A 182 25.42 37.17 -33.65
CA ALA A 182 26.72 37.79 -33.84
C ALA A 182 27.13 37.81 -35.31
N LYS A 183 26.91 36.72 -36.06
CA LYS A 183 27.18 36.64 -37.50
C LYS A 183 26.28 37.61 -38.29
N GLN A 184 25.01 37.76 -37.90
CA GLN A 184 24.10 38.74 -38.50
C GLN A 184 24.57 40.18 -38.24
N LYS A 185 24.94 40.51 -37.00
CA LYS A 185 25.51 41.83 -36.64
C LYS A 185 26.78 42.13 -37.44
N LYS A 186 27.74 41.19 -37.50
CA LYS A 186 28.97 41.34 -38.30
C LYS A 186 28.68 41.61 -39.79
N ARG A 187 27.70 40.90 -40.37
CA ARG A 187 27.28 41.12 -41.77
C ARG A 187 26.64 42.49 -41.99
N ALA A 188 25.86 43.00 -41.02
CA ALA A 188 25.23 44.30 -41.12
C ALA A 188 26.25 45.46 -41.02
N ILE A 189 27.23 45.34 -40.10
CA ILE A 189 28.36 46.28 -40.00
C ILE A 189 29.17 46.31 -41.30
N LYS A 190 29.51 45.14 -41.87
CA LYS A 190 30.25 45.07 -43.16
C LYS A 190 29.49 45.73 -44.33
N ARG A 191 28.16 45.77 -44.28
CA ARG A 191 27.30 46.41 -45.29
C ARG A 191 26.99 47.89 -44.97
N GLY A 192 27.55 48.46 -43.90
CA GLY A 192 27.30 49.85 -43.48
C GLY A 192 25.91 50.09 -42.89
N ARG A 193 25.11 49.04 -42.60
CA ARG A 193 23.75 49.18 -42.04
C ARG A 193 23.73 49.37 -40.51
N LEU A 194 24.87 49.17 -39.85
CA LEU A 194 25.06 49.28 -38.41
C LEU A 194 26.41 49.95 -38.18
N VAL A 195 26.41 51.10 -37.52
CA VAL A 195 27.62 51.80 -37.09
C VAL A 195 28.15 51.09 -35.84
N LYS A 196 29.47 50.88 -35.80
CA LYS A 196 30.16 50.13 -34.75
C LYS A 196 30.09 50.86 -33.41
#